data_AF-A0A6G2DQC3-F1
#
_entry.id   AF-A0A6G2DQC3-F1
#
_cell.length_a   1.000
_cell.length_b   1.000
_cell.length_c   1.000
_cell.angle_alpha   90.00
_cell.angle_beta   90.00
_cell.angle_gamma   90.00
#
_symmetry.space_group_name_H-M   'P 1'
#
loop_
_entity.id
_entity.type
_entity.pdbx_description
1 polymer ?
#
loop_
_entity_poly.entity_id
_entity_poly.type
_entity_poly.pdbx_seq_one_letter_code
_entity_poly.pdbx_strand_id
1 'polypeptide(L)'
;MQLKYQSLESGLLAGSSQFQTRVSTSKINTAENKLLDTLELRDKIAEQIQAIINERMEAMDMINQLEEIEEWLVLVMIYFNNLPMVKICNDLNFSKVQIYRIRKKAIENLAKVKNANR
;
A
#
# COMPACT_ATOMS: atom_id res chain seq x y z
N MET A 1 -8.89 -7.63 10.39
CA MET A 1 -8.21 -8.20 9.21
C MET A 1 -7.78 -9.65 9.42
N GLN A 2 -7.27 -10.06 10.60
CA GLN A 2 -6.90 -11.46 10.91
C GLN A 2 -8.02 -12.50 10.74
N LEU A 3 -9.26 -12.16 11.13
CA LEU A 3 -10.39 -13.09 11.06
C LEU A 3 -10.76 -13.51 9.62
N LYS A 4 -10.58 -12.60 8.65
CA LYS A 4 -10.81 -12.93 7.23
C LYS A 4 -9.78 -13.92 6.71
N TYR A 5 -8.52 -13.78 7.12
CA TYR A 5 -7.42 -14.68 6.76
C TYR A 5 -7.66 -16.10 7.30
N GLN A 6 -8.02 -16.22 8.58
CA GLN A 6 -8.33 -17.52 9.20
C GLN A 6 -9.54 -18.21 8.58
N SER A 7 -10.56 -17.45 8.16
CA SER A 7 -11.73 -18.05 7.48
C SER A 7 -11.37 -18.58 6.08
N LEU A 8 -10.40 -17.96 5.41
CA LEU A 8 -9.93 -18.40 4.09
C LEU A 8 -9.07 -19.65 4.21
N GLU A 9 -8.22 -19.72 5.24
CA GLU A 9 -7.36 -20.86 5.55
C GLU A 9 -8.17 -22.10 5.97
N SER A 10 -9.17 -21.90 6.82
CA SER A 10 -10.10 -22.98 7.23
C SER A 10 -11.03 -23.42 6.10
N GLY A 11 -11.49 -22.51 5.24
CA GLY A 11 -12.29 -22.86 4.05
C GLY A 11 -11.50 -23.70 3.02
N LEU A 12 -10.19 -23.43 2.88
CA LEU A 12 -9.31 -24.21 2.00
C LEU A 12 -9.02 -25.62 2.55
N LEU A 13 -8.90 -25.74 3.88
CA LEU A 13 -8.63 -27.00 4.57
C LEU A 13 -9.90 -27.83 4.84
N ALA A 14 -11.07 -27.22 4.97
CA ALA A 14 -12.33 -27.94 5.20
C ALA A 14 -12.74 -28.79 3.98
N GLY A 15 -12.27 -28.45 2.77
CA GLY A 15 -12.48 -29.26 1.57
C GLY A 15 -11.59 -30.52 1.46
N SER A 16 -10.63 -30.73 2.37
CA SER A 16 -9.66 -31.83 2.29
C SER A 16 -9.97 -33.04 3.16
N SER A 17 -11.04 -33.03 3.96
CA SER A 17 -11.36 -34.10 4.91
C SER A 17 -12.06 -35.33 4.31
N GLN A 18 -12.24 -35.40 2.99
CA GLN A 18 -13.00 -36.48 2.34
C GLN A 18 -12.30 -37.07 1.12
N PHE A 19 -11.13 -37.70 1.33
CA PHE A 19 -10.51 -38.58 0.34
C PHE A 19 -10.23 -39.97 0.93
N GLN A 20 -11.27 -40.80 1.04
CA GLN A 20 -11.13 -42.26 0.93
C GLN A 20 -11.10 -42.70 -0.55
N THR A 21 -10.45 -41.93 -1.42
CA THR A 21 -10.24 -42.33 -2.82
C THR A 21 -8.77 -42.67 -2.99
N ARG A 22 -8.50 -43.94 -3.28
CA ARG A 22 -7.17 -44.50 -3.55
C ARG A 22 -6.48 -43.64 -4.62
N VAL A 23 -5.50 -42.84 -4.22
CA VAL A 23 -4.83 -41.89 -5.13
C VAL A 23 -3.95 -42.71 -6.08
N SER A 24 -4.37 -42.80 -7.35
CA SER A 24 -3.54 -43.32 -8.42
C SER A 24 -2.41 -42.32 -8.66
N THR A 25 -1.17 -42.72 -8.39
CA THR A 25 0.04 -41.92 -8.61
C THR A 25 0.31 -41.77 -10.11
N SER A 26 -0.38 -40.84 -10.77
CA SER A 26 0.09 -40.32 -12.06
C SER A 26 1.36 -39.51 -11.81
N LYS A 27 2.40 -39.74 -12.62
CA LYS A 27 3.78 -39.20 -12.50
C LYS A 27 3.93 -37.67 -12.45
N ILE A 28 2.85 -36.88 -12.41
CA ILE A 28 2.83 -35.43 -12.18
C ILE A 28 1.56 -35.11 -11.38
N ASN A 29 1.65 -34.92 -10.05
CA ASN A 29 0.50 -34.55 -9.23
C ASN A 29 0.14 -33.09 -9.51
N THR A 30 -0.81 -32.89 -10.43
CA THR A 30 -1.25 -31.56 -10.89
C THR A 30 -1.84 -30.70 -9.76
N ALA A 31 -2.30 -31.31 -8.67
CA ALA A 31 -2.79 -30.57 -7.50
C ALA A 31 -1.65 -30.00 -6.63
N GLU A 32 -0.57 -30.77 -6.44
CA GLU A 32 0.63 -30.32 -5.70
C GLU A 32 1.32 -29.16 -6.43
N ASN A 33 1.48 -29.26 -7.75
CA ASN A 33 2.09 -28.18 -8.54
C ASN A 33 1.27 -26.87 -8.46
N LYS A 34 -0.06 -26.97 -8.57
CA LYS A 34 -0.94 -25.80 -8.42
C LYS A 34 -0.85 -25.16 -7.03
N LEU A 35 -0.67 -25.97 -5.99
CA LEU A 35 -0.47 -25.47 -4.64
C LEU A 35 0.86 -24.72 -4.53
N LEU A 36 1.94 -25.27 -5.07
CA LEU A 36 3.25 -24.63 -5.13
C LEU A 36 3.19 -23.29 -5.89
N ASP A 37 2.62 -23.27 -7.09
CA ASP A 37 2.45 -22.06 -7.90
C ASP A 37 1.66 -20.97 -7.14
N THR A 38 0.64 -21.38 -6.39
CA THR A 38 -0.17 -20.47 -5.58
C THR A 38 0.63 -19.88 -4.42
N LEU A 39 1.49 -20.67 -3.78
CA LEU A 39 2.37 -20.20 -2.70
C LEU A 39 3.40 -19.20 -3.22
N GLU A 40 4.08 -19.54 -4.32
CA GLU A 40 5.06 -18.65 -4.97
C GLU A 40 4.42 -17.30 -5.38
N LEU A 41 3.21 -17.34 -5.93
CA LEU A 41 2.48 -16.12 -6.29
C LEU A 41 2.14 -15.27 -5.06
N ARG A 42 1.77 -15.90 -3.93
CA ARG A 42 1.49 -15.18 -2.68
C ARG A 42 2.73 -14.51 -2.12
N ASP A 43 3.86 -15.22 -2.12
CA ASP A 43 5.14 -14.67 -1.64
C ASP A 43 5.55 -13.46 -2.49
N LYS A 44 5.44 -13.59 -3.82
CA LYS A 44 5.70 -12.47 -4.75
C LYS A 44 4.79 -11.27 -4.51
N ILE A 45 3.49 -11.49 -4.25
CA ILE A 45 2.56 -10.40 -3.91
C ILE A 45 2.95 -9.75 -2.59
N ALA A 46 3.35 -10.53 -1.59
CA ALA A 46 3.79 -10.00 -0.29
C ALA A 46 5.05 -9.12 -0.43
N GLU A 47 6.03 -9.56 -1.22
CA GLU A 47 7.22 -8.75 -1.53
C GLU A 47 6.86 -7.43 -2.23
N GLN A 48 5.95 -7.47 -3.21
CA GLN A 48 5.47 -6.27 -3.90
C GLN A 48 4.75 -5.30 -2.96
N ILE A 49 3.91 -5.81 -2.05
CA ILE A 49 3.26 -4.99 -1.03
C ILE A 49 4.30 -4.34 -0.12
N GLN A 50 5.32 -5.09 0.31
CA GLN A 50 6.36 -4.54 1.17
C GLN A 50 7.18 -3.44 0.47
N ALA A 51 7.50 -3.62 -0.81
CA ALA A 51 8.17 -2.60 -1.61
C ALA A 51 7.34 -1.29 -1.68
N ILE A 52 6.04 -1.39 -1.92
CA ILE A 52 5.13 -0.23 -1.94
C ILE A 52 5.03 0.43 -0.56
N ILE A 53 4.98 -0.35 0.52
CA ILE A 53 4.98 0.19 1.89
C ILE A 53 6.26 0.99 2.14
N ASN A 54 7.42 0.46 1.77
CA ASN A 54 8.69 1.14 1.96
C ASN A 54 8.75 2.46 1.17
N GLU A 55 8.37 2.44 -0.12
CA GLU A 55 8.30 3.66 -0.95
C GLU A 55 7.35 4.70 -0.34
N ARG A 56 6.20 4.26 0.18
CA ARG A 56 5.22 5.13 0.84
C ARG A 56 5.77 5.74 2.13
N MET A 57 6.56 5.00 2.90
CA MET A 57 7.21 5.49 4.11
C MET A 57 8.29 6.51 3.77
N GLU A 58 9.13 6.24 2.77
CA GLU A 58 10.15 7.20 2.29
C GLU A 58 9.51 8.51 1.81
N ALA A 59 8.37 8.42 1.10
CA ALA A 59 7.61 9.61 0.70
C ALA A 59 7.09 10.42 1.91
N MET A 60 6.62 9.74 2.95
CA MET A 60 6.17 10.39 4.19
C MET A 60 7.33 11.03 4.94
N ASP A 61 8.48 10.35 5.02
CA ASP A 61 9.68 10.88 5.66
C ASP A 61 10.19 12.13 4.95
N MET A 62 10.10 12.19 3.62
CA MET A 62 10.36 13.43 2.87
C MET A 62 9.38 14.53 3.28
N ILE A 63 8.08 14.27 3.30
CA ILE A 63 7.06 15.27 3.67
C ILE A 63 7.29 15.79 5.10
N ASN A 64 7.71 14.92 6.03
CA ASN A 64 8.03 15.28 7.42
C ASN A 64 9.21 16.25 7.58
N GLN A 65 9.96 16.54 6.51
CA GLN A 65 11.03 17.56 6.53
C GLN A 65 10.50 18.99 6.30
N LEU A 66 9.21 19.16 5.99
CA LEU A 66 8.61 20.50 5.87
C LEU A 66 8.46 21.17 7.24
N GLU A 67 8.90 22.42 7.34
CA GLU A 67 8.75 23.24 8.54
C GLU A 67 7.35 23.87 8.65
N GLU A 68 6.76 24.25 7.51
CA GLU A 68 5.46 24.91 7.46
C GLU A 68 4.31 23.89 7.57
N ILE A 69 3.46 24.05 8.58
CA ILE A 69 2.40 23.08 8.89
C ILE A 69 1.34 23.00 7.78
N GLU A 70 1.00 24.13 7.13
CA GLU A 70 0.03 24.11 6.02
C GLU A 70 0.60 23.39 4.80
N GLU A 71 1.91 23.53 4.55
CA GLU A 71 2.60 22.82 3.48
C GLU A 71 2.58 21.31 3.73
N TRP A 72 2.95 20.90 4.94
CA TRP A 72 2.88 19.49 5.38
C TRP A 72 1.47 18.93 5.24
N LEU A 73 0.47 19.63 5.79
CA LEU A 73 -0.91 19.17 5.82
C LEU A 73 -1.49 19.02 4.41
N VAL A 74 -1.24 19.99 3.52
CA VAL A 74 -1.69 19.93 2.13
C VAL A 74 -1.07 18.73 1.39
N LEU A 75 0.23 18.46 1.58
CA LEU A 75 0.86 17.30 0.94
C LEU A 75 0.33 15.97 1.49
N VAL A 76 0.19 15.83 2.81
CA VAL A 76 -0.38 14.62 3.44
C VAL A 76 -1.80 14.37 2.95
N MET A 77 -2.66 15.39 2.92
CA MET A 77 -4.04 15.24 2.47
C MET A 77 -4.14 14.83 1.00
N ILE A 78 -3.29 15.38 0.12
CA ILE A 78 -3.30 15.08 -1.32
C ILE A 78 -2.68 13.72 -1.61
N TYR A 79 -1.46 13.46 -1.13
CA TYR A 79 -0.66 12.33 -1.59
C TYR A 79 -0.73 11.11 -0.67
N PHE A 80 -0.84 11.32 0.64
CA PHE A 80 -0.83 10.20 1.60
C PHE A 80 -2.23 9.68 1.92
N ASN A 81 -3.20 10.60 2.06
CA ASN A 81 -4.60 10.30 2.36
C ASN A 81 -5.48 10.24 1.10
N ASN A 82 -4.96 10.69 -0.05
CA ASN A 82 -5.66 10.69 -1.33
C ASN A 82 -7.06 11.34 -1.27
N LEU A 83 -7.17 12.48 -0.56
CA LEU A 83 -8.44 13.16 -0.39
C LEU A 83 -8.82 13.94 -1.66
N PRO A 84 -10.12 13.99 -2.02
CA PRO A 84 -10.58 14.81 -3.13
C PRO A 84 -10.40 16.29 -2.80
N MET A 85 -9.99 17.09 -3.79
CA MET A 85 -9.70 18.52 -3.63
C MET A 85 -10.83 19.31 -2.96
N VAL A 86 -12.09 18.98 -3.25
CA VAL A 86 -13.27 19.62 -2.63
C VAL A 86 -13.26 19.42 -1.10
N LYS A 87 -12.97 18.21 -0.63
CA LYS A 87 -12.88 17.91 0.80
C LYS A 87 -11.73 18.69 1.45
N ILE A 88 -10.56 18.73 0.80
CA ILE A 88 -9.40 19.48 1.30
C ILE A 88 -9.73 20.98 1.43
N CYS A 89 -10.37 21.57 0.41
CA CYS A 89 -10.78 22.97 0.44
C CYS A 89 -11.73 23.26 1.61
N ASN A 90 -12.70 22.37 1.84
CA ASN A 90 -13.67 22.49 2.93
C ASN A 90 -13.02 22.33 4.31
N ASP A 91 -12.23 21.27 4.50
CA ASP A 91 -11.59 20.94 5.78
C ASP A 91 -10.59 22.03 6.21
N LEU A 92 -9.89 22.66 5.25
CA LEU A 92 -8.91 23.72 5.50
C LEU A 92 -9.48 25.14 5.39
N ASN A 93 -10.74 25.27 4.98
CA ASN A 93 -11.38 26.55 4.65
C ASN A 93 -10.54 27.42 3.68
N PHE A 94 -9.94 26.77 2.67
CA PHE A 94 -9.12 27.41 1.65
C PHE A 94 -9.71 27.22 0.26
N SER A 95 -9.53 28.22 -0.60
CA SER A 95 -9.85 28.08 -2.01
C SER A 95 -8.93 27.08 -2.71
N LYS A 96 -9.41 26.47 -3.79
CA LYS A 96 -8.62 25.59 -4.65
C LYS A 96 -7.30 26.21 -5.11
N VAL A 97 -7.30 27.53 -5.40
CA VAL A 97 -6.10 28.26 -5.82
C VAL A 97 -5.08 28.37 -4.68
N GLN A 98 -5.52 28.62 -3.45
CA GLN A 98 -4.64 28.63 -2.28
C GLN A 98 -4.00 27.25 -2.08
N ILE A 99 -4.78 26.17 -2.14
CA ILE A 99 -4.25 24.80 -2.02
C ILE A 99 -3.16 24.52 -3.06
N TYR A 100 -3.38 24.89 -4.33
CA TYR A 100 -2.35 24.70 -5.37
C TYR A 100 -1.08 25.52 -5.12
N ARG A 101 -1.20 26.75 -4.61
CA ARG A 101 -0.06 27.60 -4.27
C ARG A 101 0.75 27.00 -3.11
N ILE A 102 0.07 26.56 -2.05
CA ILE A 102 0.69 25.89 -0.90
C ILE A 102 1.41 24.63 -1.37
N ARG A 103 0.73 23.76 -2.14
CA ARG A 103 1.33 22.54 -2.71
C ARG A 103 2.60 22.85 -3.53
N LYS A 104 2.56 23.89 -4.37
CA LYS A 104 3.72 24.28 -5.17
C LYS A 104 4.89 24.71 -4.28
N LYS A 105 4.64 25.59 -3.30
CA LYS A 105 5.66 26.07 -2.36
C LYS A 105 6.25 24.94 -1.52
N ALA A 106 5.41 24.01 -1.06
CA ALA A 106 5.83 22.80 -0.34
C ALA A 106 6.84 21.97 -1.14
N ILE A 107 6.53 21.70 -2.43
CA ILE A 107 7.43 20.93 -3.31
C ILE A 107 8.75 21.68 -3.54
N GLU A 108 8.70 23.00 -3.73
CA GLU A 108 9.90 23.84 -3.88
C GLU A 108 10.77 23.83 -2.61
N ASN A 109 10.16 23.85 -1.43
CA ASN A 109 10.87 23.78 -0.15
C ASN A 109 11.50 22.41 0.09
N LEU A 110 10.78 21.32 -0.19
CA LEU A 110 11.36 19.96 -0.15
C LEU A 110 12.56 19.80 -1.09
N ALA A 111 12.50 20.40 -2.28
CA ALA A 111 13.62 20.38 -3.21
C ALA A 111 14.85 21.11 -2.64
N LYS A 112 14.66 22.22 -1.91
CA LYS A 112 15.76 22.92 -1.22
C LYS A 112 16.34 22.09 -0.09
N VAL A 113 15.51 21.49 0.77
CA VAL A 113 15.97 20.63 1.86
C VAL A 113 16.79 19.45 1.32
N LYS A 114 16.31 18.80 0.25
CA LYS A 114 17.04 17.71 -0.41
C LYS A 114 18.39 18.15 -0.97
N ASN A 115 18.50 19.37 -1.49
CA ASN A 115 19.76 19.91 -2.00
C ASN A 115 20.71 20.36 -0.89
N ALA A 116 20.19 20.77 0.27
CA ALA A 116 21.00 21.11 1.44
C ALA A 116 21.59 19.88 2.15
N ASN A 117 20.92 18.72 2.04
CA ASN A 117 21.34 17.45 2.62
C ASN A 117 22.27 16.61 1.70
N ARG A 118 22.75 17.17 0.58
CA ARG A 118 23.71 16.55 -0.34
C ARG A 118 25.12 17.05 -0.09
#